data_AF-A0A8J6T1T1-F1
#
_entry.id   AF-A0A8J6T1T1-F1
#
_cell.length_a   1.000
_cell.length_b   1.000
_cell.length_c   1.000
_cell.angle_alpha   90.00
_cell.angle_beta   90.00
_cell.angle_gamma   90.00
#
_symmetry.space_group_name_H-M   'P 1'
#
loop_
_entity.id
_entity.type
_entity.pdbx_description
1 polymer ?
#
loop_
_entity_poly.entity_id
_entity_poly.type
_entity_poly.pdbx_seq_one_letter_code
_entity_poly.pdbx_strand_id
1 'polypeptide(L)' 'MAKAAKRPSRDEFEMEELGNQLVEAQREDSEVVLTVWGWAEPVQGIITQMDTRTRLIYVTNQGEITKVPFMDIMKVKYPE' A
#
# COMPACT_ATOMS: atom_id res chain seq x y z
N MET A 1 22.16 -3.66 16.66
CA MET A 1 21.02 -2.74 16.42
C MET A 1 20.81 -2.64 14.92
N ALA A 2 19.74 -3.22 14.39
CA ALA A 2 19.44 -3.10 12.97
C ALA A 2 19.04 -1.64 12.70
N LYS A 3 19.87 -0.89 11.96
CA LYS A 3 19.46 0.39 11.38
C LYS A 3 18.23 0.08 10.54
N ALA A 4 17.05 0.58 10.92
CA ALA A 4 15.92 0.63 10.00
C ALA A 4 16.44 1.31 8.72
N ALA A 5 16.51 0.55 7.63
CA ALA A 5 17.07 1.02 6.38
C ALA A 5 16.31 2.27 5.97
N LYS A 6 16.98 3.42 5.76
CA LYS A 6 16.32 4.70 5.47
C LYS A 6 15.21 4.49 4.45
N ARG A 7 13.99 4.94 4.78
CA ARG A 7 12.85 4.86 3.86
C ARG A 7 13.25 5.44 2.49
N PRO A 8 12.98 4.73 1.38
CA PRO A 8 13.33 5.22 0.06
C PRO A 8 12.66 6.58 -0.18
N SER A 9 13.41 7.51 -0.75
CA SER A 9 12.83 8.71 -1.35
C SER A 9 12.18 8.33 -2.67
N ARG A 10 10.89 8.64 -2.83
CA ARG A 10 10.18 8.53 -4.11
C ARG A 10 10.00 9.92 -4.68
N ASP A 11 10.14 10.06 -5.99
CA ASP A 11 9.82 11.32 -6.65
C ASP A 11 8.29 11.50 -6.80
N GLU A 12 7.88 12.69 -7.25
CA GLU A 12 6.46 13.03 -7.41
C GLU A 12 5.75 12.14 -8.42
N PHE A 13 6.43 11.77 -9.49
CA PHE A 13 5.88 10.90 -10.54
C PHE A 13 5.66 9.48 -10.02
N GLU A 14 6.63 8.91 -9.31
CA GLU A 14 6.49 7.60 -8.67
C GLU A 14 5.38 7.57 -7.62
N MET A 15 5.15 8.69 -6.91
CA MET A 15 4.06 8.81 -5.95
C MET A 15 2.69 8.92 -6.63
N GLU A 16 2.59 9.69 -7.70
CA GLU A 16 1.37 9.83 -8.50
C GLU A 16 0.98 8.49 -9.14
N GLU A 17 1.93 7.77 -9.75
CA GLU A 17 1.70 6.46 -10.34
C GLU A 17 1.19 5.44 -9.30
N LEU A 18 1.81 5.41 -8.11
CA LEU A 18 1.35 4.54 -7.02
C LEU A 18 -0.07 4.91 -6.58
N GLY A 19 -0.33 6.21 -6.44
CA GLY A 19 -1.66 6.72 -6.09
C GLY A 19 -2.71 6.25 -7.10
N ASN A 20 -2.42 6.38 -8.39
CA ASN A 20 -3.31 5.93 -9.47
C ASN A 20 -3.56 4.43 -9.40
N GLN A 21 -2.53 3.61 -9.21
CA GLN A 21 -2.69 2.15 -9.07
C GLN A 21 -3.59 1.78 -7.87
N LEU A 22 -3.44 2.45 -6.74
CA LEU A 22 -4.28 2.19 -5.55
C LEU A 22 -5.73 2.65 -5.76
N VAL A 23 -5.95 3.78 -6.45
CA VAL A 23 -7.27 4.27 -6.82
C VAL A 23 -7.97 3.30 -7.77
N GLU A 24 -7.26 2.81 -8.78
CA GLU A 24 -7.77 1.82 -9.73
C GLU A 24 -8.13 0.52 -9.02
N ALA A 25 -7.20 -0.02 -8.23
CA ALA A 25 -7.44 -1.24 -7.46
C ALA A 25 -8.64 -1.11 -6.50
N GLN A 26 -8.81 0.03 -5.82
CA GLN A 26 -9.98 0.27 -4.98
C GLN A 26 -11.28 0.32 -5.81
N ARG A 27 -11.27 0.99 -6.96
CA ARG A 27 -12.47 1.15 -7.80
C ARG A 27 -12.93 -0.16 -8.42
N GLU A 28 -12.00 -1.04 -8.72
CA GLU A 28 -12.26 -2.34 -9.36
C GLU A 28 -12.49 -3.47 -8.34
N ASP A 29 -12.40 -3.18 -7.04
CA ASP A 29 -12.37 -4.19 -5.96
C ASP A 29 -11.30 -5.28 -6.21
N SER A 30 -10.20 -4.89 -6.87
CA SER A 30 -9.11 -5.79 -7.24
C SER A 30 -8.29 -6.17 -6.01
N GLU A 31 -7.95 -7.45 -5.90
CA GLU A 31 -7.00 -7.92 -4.90
C GLU A 31 -5.58 -7.45 -5.26
N VAL A 32 -4.86 -6.93 -4.27
CA VAL A 32 -3.50 -6.42 -4.44
C VAL A 32 -2.54 -7.04 -3.42
N VAL A 33 -1.26 -7.03 -3.76
CA VAL A 33 -0.14 -7.36 -2.88
C VAL A 33 0.75 -6.12 -2.74
N LEU A 34 0.73 -5.52 -1.56
CA LEU A 34 1.48 -4.32 -1.21
C LEU A 34 2.81 -4.69 -0.54
N THR A 35 3.91 -4.26 -1.13
CA THR A 35 5.21 -4.29 -0.43
C THR A 35 5.31 -3.05 0.45
N VAL A 36 5.50 -3.23 1.75
CA VAL A 36 5.53 -2.14 2.74
C VAL A 36 6.91 -2.00 3.35
N TRP A 37 7.44 -0.78 3.34
CA TRP A 37 8.73 -0.47 3.92
C TRP A 37 8.74 -0.80 5.42
N GLY A 38 9.78 -1.51 5.87
CA GLY A 38 9.95 -1.89 7.28
C GLY A 38 9.10 -3.09 7.71
N TRP A 39 8.28 -3.66 6.82
CA TRP A 39 7.50 -4.86 7.11
C TRP A 39 8.17 -6.06 6.44
N ALA A 40 8.21 -7.19 7.16
CA ALA A 40 8.84 -8.41 6.64
C ALA A 40 7.98 -9.07 5.56
N GLU A 41 6.66 -9.11 5.78
CA GLU A 41 5.68 -9.71 4.89
C GLU A 41 4.90 -8.62 4.12
N PRO A 42 4.56 -8.86 2.84
CA PRO A 42 3.68 -7.98 2.10
C PRO A 42 2.24 -8.05 2.65
N VAL A 43 1.46 -7.02 2.38
CA VAL A 43 0.03 -6.98 2.73
C VAL A 43 -0.77 -7.35 1.50
N GLN A 44 -1.53 -8.45 1.58
CA GLN A 44 -2.41 -8.90 0.50
C GLN A 44 -3.87 -8.69 0.87
N GLY A 45 -4.69 -8.22 -0.06
CA GLY A 45 -6.14 -8.09 0.10
C GLY A 45 -6.77 -7.01 -0.79
N ILE A 46 -8.01 -6.63 -0.48
CA ILE A 46 -8.78 -5.63 -1.23
C ILE A 46 -8.72 -4.28 -0.51
N ILE A 47 -8.49 -3.19 -1.25
CA ILE A 47 -8.49 -1.84 -0.69
C ILE A 47 -9.94 -1.40 -0.45
N THR A 48 -10.32 -1.18 0.82
CA THR A 48 -11.69 -0.77 1.17
C THR A 48 -11.81 0.73 1.41
N GLN A 49 -10.74 1.37 1.87
CA GLN A 49 -10.73 2.80 2.15
C GLN A 49 -9.34 3.40 1.94
N MET A 50 -9.31 4.60 1.37
CA MET A 50 -8.12 5.45 1.32
C MET A 50 -8.42 6.76 2.06
N ASP A 51 -7.87 6.92 3.26
CA ASP A 51 -8.07 8.10 4.09
C ASP A 51 -7.03 9.17 3.74
N THR A 52 -7.44 10.19 3.00
CA THR A 52 -6.58 11.29 2.56
C THR A 52 -6.10 12.18 3.71
N ARG A 53 -6.82 12.19 4.84
CA ARG A 53 -6.46 12.99 6.03
C ARG A 53 -5.34 12.31 6.82
N THR A 54 -5.43 11.00 7.03
CA THR A 54 -4.42 10.23 7.76
C THR A 54 -3.34 9.62 6.87
N ARG A 55 -3.56 9.63 5.54
CA ARG A 55 -2.75 8.95 4.52
C ARG A 55 -2.63 7.44 4.77
N LEU A 56 -3.69 6.85 5.31
CA LEU A 56 -3.80 5.41 5.55
C LEU A 56 -4.62 4.74 4.45
N ILE A 57 -4.11 3.61 3.97
CA ILE A 57 -4.77 2.69 3.05
C ILE A 57 -5.25 1.50 3.87
N TYR A 58 -6.53 1.17 3.76
CA TYR A 58 -7.18 0.10 4.50
C TYR A 58 -7.34 -1.09 3.57
N VAL A 59 -6.65 -2.17 3.87
CA VAL A 59 -6.70 -3.42 3.10
C VAL A 59 -7.43 -4.47 3.93
N THR A 60 -8.46 -5.09 3.36
CA THR A 60 -9.18 -6.19 4.00
C THR A 60 -8.77 -7.51 3.40
N ASN A 61 -8.54 -8.51 4.25
CA ASN A 61 -8.32 -9.89 3.84
C ASN A 61 -8.97 -10.81 4.87
N GLN A 62 -9.84 -11.72 4.43
CA GLN A 62 -10.56 -12.66 5.29
C GLN A 62 -11.27 -12.01 6.49
N GLY A 63 -11.71 -10.75 6.34
CA GLY A 63 -12.40 -9.98 7.39
C GLY A 63 -11.46 -9.21 8.35
N GLU A 64 -10.15 -9.38 8.22
CA GLU A 64 -9.17 -8.61 8.98
C GLU A 64 -8.73 -7.36 8.20
N ILE A 65 -8.76 -6.21 8.87
CA ILE A 65 -8.38 -4.92 8.27
C ILE A 65 -6.95 -4.57 8.68
N THR A 66 -6.06 -4.51 7.68
CA THR A 66 -4.70 -4.01 7.83
C THR A 66 -4.63 -2.56 7.37
N LYS A 67 -4.10 -1.68 8.23
CA LYS A 67 -3.90 -0.26 7.90
C LYS A 67 -2.45 -0.02 7.51
N VAL A 68 -2.24 0.46 6.29
CA VAL A 68 -0.91 0.70 5.72
C VAL A 68 -0.75 2.19 5.42
N PRO A 69 0.28 2.86 5.93
CA PRO A 69 0.58 4.22 5.51
C PRO A 69 0.91 4.26 4.02
N PHE A 70 0.23 5.11 3.23
CA PHE A 70 0.50 5.29 1.79
C PHE A 70 2.00 5.50 1.52
N MET A 71 2.60 6.31 2.39
CA MET A 71 4.00 6.63 2.38
C MET A 71 4.90 5.38 2.47
N ASP A 72 4.49 4.36 3.22
CA ASP A 72 5.31 3.17 3.40
C ASP A 72 5.08 2.13 2.30
N ILE A 73 4.08 2.30 1.43
CA ILE A 73 3.86 1.43 0.28
C ILE A 73 4.98 1.66 -0.74
N MET A 74 5.76 0.63 -0.98
CA MET A 74 6.87 0.63 -1.95
C MET A 74 6.41 0.15 -3.32
N LYS A 75 5.47 -0.79 -3.37
CA LYS A 75 5.03 -1.42 -4.63
C LYS A 75 3.63 -1.99 -4.50
N VAL A 76 2.84 -1.88 -5.56
CA VAL A 76 1.58 -2.60 -5.78
C VAL A 76 1.84 -3.71 -6.81
N LYS A 77 1.31 -4.90 -6.56
CA LYS A 77 1.21 -5.99 -7.54
C LYS A 77 -0.20 -6.57 -7.50
N TYR A 78 -0.59 -7.21 -8.59
CA TYR A 78 -1.80 -8.02 -8.64
C TYR A 78 -1.39 -9.50 -8.55
N PRO A 79 -2.06 -10.33 -7.72
CA PRO A 79 -1.83 -11.77 -7.71
C PRO A 79 -2.21 -12.36 -9.08
N GLU A 80 -1.41 -13.32 -9.57
CA GLU A 80 -1.67 -14.05 -10.83
C GLU A 80 -2.87 -15.00 -10.73
#